data_AF-A0A524CA97-F1
#
_entry.id   AF-A0A524CA97-F1
#
_cell.length_a   1.000
_cell.length_b   1.000
_cell.length_c   1.000
_cell.angle_alpha   90.00
_cell.angle_beta   90.00
_cell.angle_gamma   90.00
#
_symmetry.space_group_name_H-M   'P 1'
#
loop_
_entity.id
_entity.type
_entity.pdbx_description
1 polymer ?
#
loop_
_entity_poly.entity_id
_entity_poly.type
_entity_poly.pdbx_seq_one_letter_code
_entity_poly.pdbx_strand_id
1 'polypeptide(L)'
;MILDTMSDQKIYYNKWPDGVPKTIILPEKTLVDFFEDSVKRYPNNIITYYMGFELTYAQMQDLVNRTATKLTALGITKGDCVALQFANTPSFIAYYYGILKIGGVVTCLSPLFKSLEVKRQLNDSEAKIYIGWEGFSGIVDPI
;
A
#
# COMPACT_ATOMS: atom_id res chain seq x y z
N MET A 1 -19.48 21.16 -11.33
CA MET A 1 -19.68 22.46 -10.65
C MET A 1 -18.99 22.31 -9.30
N ILE A 2 -17.70 22.66 -9.23
CA ILE A 2 -16.94 22.59 -7.98
C ILE A 2 -17.39 23.80 -7.16
N LEU A 3 -17.91 23.54 -5.98
CA LEU A 3 -18.36 24.56 -5.03
C LEU A 3 -17.15 25.40 -4.59
N ASP A 4 -17.14 26.66 -5.02
CA ASP A 4 -16.36 27.76 -4.43
C ASP A 4 -16.79 27.92 -2.96
N THR A 5 -16.20 27.14 -2.06
CA THR A 5 -16.45 27.28 -0.61
C THR A 5 -15.18 27.74 0.08
N MET A 6 -15.10 29.06 0.30
CA MET A 6 -14.43 29.77 1.42
C MET A 6 -13.03 29.27 1.86
N SER A 7 -12.25 28.66 0.98
CA SER A 7 -10.89 28.17 1.25
C SER A 7 -9.82 29.14 0.74
N ASP A 8 -10.19 30.29 0.17
CA ASP A 8 -9.29 31.10 -0.68
C ASP A 8 -8.31 32.02 0.07
N GLN A 9 -8.38 32.10 1.39
CA GLN A 9 -7.48 32.96 2.18
C GLN A 9 -6.71 32.20 3.25
N LYS A 10 -6.06 31.11 2.87
CA LYS A 10 -5.15 30.43 3.80
C LYS A 10 -3.87 31.26 3.97
N ILE A 11 -3.53 31.57 5.22
CA ILE A 11 -2.37 32.41 5.60
C ILE A 11 -1.06 31.89 4.98
N TYR A 12 -0.94 30.58 4.81
CA TYR A 12 0.23 29.95 4.21
C TYR A 12 0.36 30.19 2.69
N TYR A 13 -0.67 30.72 2.01
CA TYR A 13 -0.55 31.09 0.60
C TYR A 13 0.45 32.20 0.34
N ASN A 14 0.75 33.02 1.36
CA ASN A 14 1.79 34.06 1.30
C ASN A 14 3.21 33.49 1.21
N LYS A 15 3.39 32.20 1.51
CA LYS A 15 4.65 31.45 1.42
C LYS A 15 4.54 30.24 0.49
N TRP A 16 3.47 30.16 -0.30
CA TRP A 16 3.27 29.04 -1.21
C TRP A 16 4.30 29.11 -2.34
N PRO A 17 4.93 27.98 -2.72
CA PRO A 17 5.92 28.01 -3.78
C PRO A 17 5.31 28.45 -5.12
N ASP A 18 6.05 29.29 -5.84
CA ASP A 18 5.67 29.71 -7.19
C ASP A 18 5.58 28.48 -8.11
N GLY A 19 4.53 28.43 -8.93
CA GLY A 19 4.27 27.33 -9.87
C GLY A 19 3.65 26.08 -9.26
N VAL A 20 3.43 26.00 -7.95
CA VAL A 20 2.71 24.88 -7.32
C VAL A 20 1.20 25.18 -7.30
N PRO A 21 0.36 24.36 -7.94
CA PRO A 21 -1.09 24.54 -7.91
C PRO A 21 -1.62 24.57 -6.47
N LYS A 22 -2.48 25.54 -6.16
CA LYS A 22 -3.14 25.66 -4.85
C LYS A 22 -4.29 24.67 -4.68
N THR A 23 -4.76 24.12 -5.79
CA THR A 23 -5.78 23.09 -5.89
C THR A 23 -5.28 22.01 -6.85
N ILE A 24 -5.65 20.77 -6.58
CA ILE A 24 -5.30 19.62 -7.41
C ILE A 24 -6.60 18.99 -7.87
N ILE A 25 -6.71 18.73 -9.17
CA ILE A 25 -7.77 17.90 -9.72
C ILE A 25 -7.34 16.46 -9.51
N LEU A 26 -8.07 15.74 -8.66
CA LEU A 26 -7.80 14.33 -8.41
C LEU A 26 -8.32 13.50 -9.60
N PRO A 27 -7.49 12.66 -10.22
CA PRO A 27 -7.94 11.77 -11.28
C PRO A 27 -8.86 10.69 -10.71
N GLU A 28 -9.86 10.25 -11.48
CA GLU A 28 -10.71 9.09 -11.16
C GLU A 28 -9.95 7.77 -11.39
N LYS A 29 -8.83 7.60 -10.68
CA LYS A 29 -7.97 6.42 -10.72
C LYS A 29 -7.52 6.04 -9.32
N THR A 30 -7.52 4.75 -9.06
CA THR A 30 -6.94 4.15 -7.85
C THR A 30 -5.42 4.05 -7.98
N LEU A 31 -4.74 3.83 -6.85
CA LEU A 31 -3.31 3.51 -6.86
C LEU A 31 -2.99 2.25 -7.68
N VAL A 32 -3.91 1.28 -7.71
CA VAL A 32 -3.78 0.05 -8.51
C VAL A 32 -3.83 0.39 -10.00
N ASP A 33 -4.72 1.29 -10.43
CA ASP A 33 -4.79 1.72 -11.83
C ASP A 33 -3.47 2.37 -12.29
N PHE A 34 -2.88 3.22 -11.44
CA PHE A 34 -1.56 3.81 -11.74
C PHE A 34 -0.45 2.79 -11.86
N PHE A 35 -0.46 1.78 -10.98
CA PHE A 35 0.50 0.68 -11.05
C PHE A 35 0.33 -0.13 -12.33
N GLU A 36 -0.90 -0.54 -12.67
CA GLU A 36 -1.20 -1.31 -13.87
C GLU A 36 -0.91 -0.55 -15.16
N ASP A 37 -1.18 0.76 -15.20
CA ASP A 37 -0.80 1.63 -16.32
C ASP A 37 0.72 1.73 -16.48
N SER A 38 1.47 1.66 -15.38
CA SER A 38 2.93 1.64 -15.44
C SER A 38 3.44 0.28 -15.91
N VAL A 39 2.83 -0.82 -15.48
CA VAL A 39 3.13 -2.17 -15.96
C VAL A 39 2.88 -2.29 -17.46
N LYS A 40 1.77 -1.75 -17.96
CA LYS A 40 1.45 -1.75 -19.40
C LYS A 40 2.46 -0.95 -20.22
N ARG A 41 2.94 0.19 -19.69
CA ARG A 41 3.88 1.07 -20.39
C ARG A 41 5.33 0.55 -20.36
N TYR A 42 5.73 -0.07 -19.26
CA TYR A 42 7.13 -0.43 -19.01
C TYR A 42 7.32 -1.87 -18.53
N PRO A 43 6.75 -2.88 -19.23
CA PRO A 43 6.65 -4.25 -18.70
C PRO A 43 8.02 -4.88 -18.39
N ASN A 44 9.03 -4.57 -19.21
CA ASN A 44 10.38 -5.13 -19.11
C ASN A 44 11.35 -4.28 -18.26
N ASN A 45 10.93 -3.10 -17.80
CA ASN A 45 11.79 -2.27 -16.95
C ASN A 45 11.89 -2.88 -15.55
N ILE A 46 13.05 -2.75 -14.92
CA ILE A 46 13.25 -3.19 -13.55
C ILE A 46 12.51 -2.24 -12.59
N ILE A 47 11.65 -2.81 -11.73
CA ILE A 47 10.94 -2.07 -10.67
C ILE A 47 11.64 -2.20 -9.31
N THR A 48 12.32 -3.32 -9.06
CA THR A 48 13.07 -3.52 -7.82
C THR A 48 14.41 -4.20 -8.06
N TYR A 49 15.43 -3.70 -7.36
CA TYR A 49 16.72 -4.37 -7.14
C TYR A 49 16.78 -4.78 -5.67
N TYR A 50 16.95 -6.07 -5.39
CA TYR A 50 16.98 -6.56 -4.02
C TYR A 50 17.91 -7.77 -3.88
N MET A 51 18.96 -7.66 -3.06
CA MET A 51 19.91 -8.75 -2.77
C MET A 51 20.48 -9.45 -4.02
N GLY A 52 20.77 -8.68 -5.08
CA GLY A 52 21.28 -9.21 -6.35
C GLY A 52 20.21 -9.78 -7.29
N PHE A 53 18.93 -9.72 -6.89
CA PHE A 53 17.80 -10.09 -7.74
C PHE A 53 17.12 -8.84 -8.32
N GLU A 54 16.69 -8.96 -9.56
CA GLU A 54 15.96 -7.94 -10.29
C GLU A 54 14.57 -8.45 -10.62
N LEU A 55 13.55 -7.62 -10.38
CA LEU A 55 12.20 -7.89 -10.85
C LEU A 55 11.78 -6.81 -11.82
N THR A 56 11.18 -7.24 -12.92
CA THR A 56 10.52 -6.36 -13.88
C THR A 56 9.13 -5.95 -13.38
N TYR A 57 8.56 -4.89 -13.96
CA TYR A 57 7.16 -4.53 -13.73
C TYR A 57 6.20 -5.69 -14.03
N ALA A 58 6.42 -6.43 -15.13
CA ALA A 58 5.58 -7.58 -15.49
C ALA A 58 5.64 -8.70 -14.44
N GLN A 59 6.83 -9.02 -13.93
CA GLN A 59 6.98 -10.02 -12.86
C GLN A 59 6.36 -9.55 -11.54
N MET A 60 6.48 -8.27 -11.21
CA MET A 60 5.81 -7.72 -10.03
C MET A 60 4.29 -7.79 -10.15
N GLN A 61 3.73 -7.52 -11.33
CA GLN A 61 2.29 -7.66 -11.58
C GLN A 61 1.80 -9.11 -11.38
N ASP A 62 2.58 -10.10 -11.81
CA ASP A 62 2.26 -11.51 -11.54
C ASP A 62 2.18 -11.79 -10.03
N LEU A 63 3.17 -11.31 -9.27
CA LEU A 63 3.17 -11.46 -7.81
C LEU A 63 1.97 -10.75 -7.15
N VAL A 64 1.63 -9.53 -7.60
CA VAL A 64 0.45 -8.79 -7.14
C VAL A 64 -0.85 -9.57 -7.41
N ASN A 65 -1.00 -10.12 -8.63
CA ASN A 65 -2.19 -10.88 -9.02
C ASN A 65 -2.33 -12.19 -8.22
N ARG A 66 -1.22 -12.90 -8.02
CA ARG A 66 -1.18 -14.11 -7.19
C ARG A 66 -1.54 -13.81 -5.74
N THR A 67 -1.06 -12.69 -5.22
CA THR A 67 -1.36 -12.24 -3.86
C THR A 67 -2.83 -11.89 -3.71
N ALA A 68 -3.40 -11.10 -4.62
CA ALA A 68 -4.83 -10.79 -4.67
C ALA A 68 -5.67 -12.08 -4.68
N THR A 69 -5.33 -13.03 -5.55
CA THR A 69 -6.02 -14.33 -5.65
C THR A 69 -5.97 -15.11 -4.33
N LYS A 70 -4.80 -15.16 -3.69
CA LYS A 70 -4.63 -15.87 -2.41
C LYS A 70 -5.42 -15.22 -1.29
N LEU A 71 -5.43 -13.88 -1.19
CA LEU A 71 -6.16 -13.14 -0.16
C LEU A 71 -7.67 -13.28 -0.32
N THR A 72 -8.18 -13.24 -1.56
CA THR A 72 -9.60 -13.56 -1.82
C THR A 72 -9.94 -14.98 -1.39
N ALA A 73 -9.07 -15.97 -1.67
CA ALA A 73 -9.27 -17.34 -1.23
C ALA A 73 -9.21 -17.51 0.31
N LEU A 74 -8.54 -16.60 1.02
CA LEU A 74 -8.53 -16.53 2.48
C LEU A 74 -9.75 -15.76 3.07
N GLY A 75 -10.67 -15.30 2.22
CA GLY A 75 -11.90 -14.62 2.64
C GLY A 75 -11.73 -13.13 2.93
N ILE A 76 -10.68 -12.49 2.42
CA ILE A 76 -10.58 -11.02 2.41
C ILE A 76 -11.55 -10.46 1.38
N THR A 77 -12.34 -9.50 1.81
CA THR A 77 -13.35 -8.80 1.02
C THR A 77 -13.08 -7.29 1.03
N LYS A 78 -13.79 -6.55 0.18
CA LYS A 78 -13.65 -5.10 0.09
C LYS A 78 -13.91 -4.45 1.45
N GLY A 79 -12.99 -3.61 1.89
CA GLY A 79 -13.05 -2.92 3.18
C GLY A 79 -12.38 -3.67 4.34
N ASP A 80 -12.09 -4.97 4.21
CA ASP A 80 -11.34 -5.70 5.23
C ASP A 80 -9.91 -5.14 5.36
N CYS A 81 -9.45 -4.96 6.59
CA CYS A 81 -8.11 -4.48 6.89
C CYS A 81 -7.10 -5.65 6.95
N VAL A 82 -5.95 -5.49 6.31
CA VAL A 82 -4.83 -6.43 6.33
C VAL A 82 -3.58 -5.73 6.82
N ALA A 83 -2.96 -6.31 7.84
CA ALA A 83 -1.74 -5.82 8.46
C ALA A 83 -0.50 -6.35 7.76
N LEU A 84 0.41 -5.44 7.40
CA LEU A 84 1.70 -5.76 6.78
C LEU A 84 2.86 -5.35 7.69
N GLN A 85 3.71 -6.31 8.07
CA GLN A 85 4.98 -6.04 8.77
C GLN A 85 6.15 -6.61 7.97
N PHE A 86 6.74 -5.77 7.13
CA PHE A 86 7.86 -6.11 6.28
C PHE A 86 8.94 -5.05 6.33
N ALA A 87 10.20 -5.47 6.23
CA ALA A 87 11.27 -4.56 5.81
C ALA A 87 11.04 -4.11 4.35
N ASN A 88 11.84 -3.16 3.89
CA ASN A 88 11.81 -2.68 2.50
C ASN A 88 12.25 -3.80 1.54
N THR A 89 11.30 -4.62 1.13
CA THR A 89 11.49 -5.82 0.31
C THR A 89 10.50 -5.82 -0.85
N PRO A 90 10.80 -6.49 -1.98
CA PRO A 90 9.85 -6.61 -3.09
C PRO A 90 8.52 -7.24 -2.69
N SER A 91 8.52 -8.15 -1.71
CA SER A 91 7.31 -8.78 -1.16
C SER A 91 6.32 -7.75 -0.62
N PHE A 92 6.79 -6.67 0.02
CA PHE A 92 5.92 -5.61 0.51
C PHE A 92 5.10 -4.99 -0.63
N ILE A 93 5.71 -4.73 -1.79
CA ILE A 93 5.03 -4.16 -2.96
C ILE A 93 3.95 -5.11 -3.46
N ALA A 94 4.27 -6.41 -3.58
CA ALA A 94 3.33 -7.43 -4.01
C ALA A 94 2.11 -7.52 -3.08
N TYR A 95 2.34 -7.57 -1.76
CA TYR A 95 1.26 -7.59 -0.78
C TYR A 95 0.44 -6.32 -0.76
N TYR A 96 1.09 -5.15 -0.74
CA TYR A 96 0.43 -3.85 -0.70
C TYR A 96 -0.54 -3.69 -1.88
N TYR A 97 -0.06 -3.86 -3.12
CA TYR A 97 -0.92 -3.74 -4.29
C TYR A 97 -1.91 -4.91 -4.42
N GLY A 98 -1.56 -6.11 -3.97
CA GLY A 98 -2.47 -7.26 -3.95
C GLY A 98 -3.70 -7.02 -3.07
N ILE A 99 -3.50 -6.44 -1.89
CA ILE A 99 -4.59 -6.05 -0.96
C ILE A 99 -5.45 -4.95 -1.58
N LEU A 100 -4.82 -3.87 -2.07
CA LEU A 100 -5.56 -2.77 -2.68
C LEU A 100 -6.36 -3.23 -3.91
N LYS A 101 -5.83 -4.16 -4.71
CA LYS A 101 -6.46 -4.67 -5.92
C LYS A 101 -7.80 -5.37 -5.65
N ILE A 102 -7.95 -6.01 -4.49
CA ILE A 102 -9.21 -6.64 -4.08
C ILE A 102 -10.12 -5.70 -3.27
N GLY A 103 -9.74 -4.41 -3.17
CA GLY A 103 -10.45 -3.41 -2.40
C GLY A 103 -10.26 -3.52 -0.89
N GLY A 104 -9.25 -4.27 -0.44
CA GLY A 104 -8.86 -4.32 0.96
C GLY A 104 -8.14 -3.05 1.41
N VAL A 105 -8.07 -2.87 2.73
CA VAL A 105 -7.36 -1.76 3.38
C VAL A 105 -6.04 -2.29 3.92
N VAL A 106 -4.97 -1.50 3.80
CA VAL A 106 -3.64 -1.88 4.31
C VAL A 106 -3.33 -1.06 5.55
N THR A 107 -2.91 -1.72 6.63
CA THR A 107 -2.21 -1.08 7.76
C THR A 107 -0.75 -1.54 7.77
N CYS A 108 0.18 -0.58 7.74
CA CYS A 108 1.61 -0.89 7.72
C CYS A 108 2.20 -0.79 9.12
N LEU A 109 2.81 -1.88 9.58
CA LEU A 109 3.52 -1.95 10.85
C LEU A 109 5.02 -1.78 10.62
N SER A 110 5.66 -1.04 11.53
CA SER A 110 7.11 -0.93 11.51
C SER A 110 7.76 -2.29 11.81
N PRO A 111 8.80 -2.70 11.07
CA PRO A 111 9.62 -3.87 11.40
C PRO A 111 10.26 -3.81 12.79
N LEU A 112 10.38 -2.61 13.36
CA LEU A 112 11.03 -2.37 14.65
C LEU A 112 10.06 -2.45 15.82
N PHE A 113 8.76 -2.62 15.56
CA PHE A 113 7.77 -2.71 16.62
C PHE A 113 7.93 -3.96 17.47
N LYS A 114 7.84 -3.75 18.78
CA LYS A 114 7.77 -4.82 19.77
C LYS A 114 6.34 -5.31 19.91
N SER A 115 6.16 -6.42 20.61
CA SER A 115 4.87 -7.13 20.73
C SER A 115 3.73 -6.23 21.20
N LEU A 116 3.97 -5.34 22.16
CA LEU A 116 2.96 -4.41 22.66
C LEU A 116 2.49 -3.40 21.59
N GLU A 117 3.40 -2.89 20.77
CA GLU A 117 3.10 -1.92 19.71
C GLU A 117 2.34 -2.60 18.57
N VAL A 118 2.78 -3.80 18.18
CA VAL A 118 2.09 -4.62 17.19
C VAL A 118 0.67 -4.91 17.65
N LYS A 119 0.50 -5.45 18.87
CA LYS A 119 -0.82 -5.74 19.43
C LYS A 119 -1.75 -4.53 19.44
N ARG A 120 -1.24 -3.37 19.83
CA ARG A 120 -2.01 -2.11 19.82
C ARG A 120 -2.49 -1.76 18.42
N GLN A 121 -1.62 -1.81 17.41
CA GLN A 121 -2.00 -1.47 16.05
C GLN A 121 -2.95 -2.50 15.43
N LEU A 122 -2.75 -3.80 15.69
CA LEU A 122 -3.67 -4.83 15.20
C LEU A 122 -5.07 -4.66 15.79
N ASN A 123 -5.16 -4.36 17.08
CA ASN A 123 -6.44 -4.09 17.75
C ASN A 123 -7.12 -2.82 17.23
N ASP A 124 -6.38 -1.73 17.05
CA ASP A 124 -6.92 -0.44 16.58
C ASP A 124 -7.39 -0.51 15.12
N SER A 125 -6.66 -1.26 14.29
CA SER A 125 -6.96 -1.39 12.86
C SER A 125 -7.98 -2.49 12.54
N GLU A 126 -8.39 -3.28 13.54
CA GLU A 126 -9.24 -4.47 13.39
C GLU A 126 -8.74 -5.37 12.23
N ALA A 127 -7.42 -5.54 12.14
CA ALA A 127 -6.81 -6.28 11.04
C ALA A 127 -7.29 -7.73 11.04
N LYS A 128 -7.92 -8.14 9.94
CA LYS A 128 -8.47 -9.49 9.76
C LYS A 128 -7.38 -10.53 9.49
N ILE A 129 -6.29 -10.11 8.86
CA ILE A 129 -5.11 -10.94 8.60
C ILE A 129 -3.86 -10.10 8.89
N TYR A 130 -2.88 -10.73 9.53
CA TYR A 130 -1.52 -10.23 9.66
C TYR A 130 -0.59 -11.00 8.72
N ILE A 131 0.21 -10.27 7.96
CA ILE A 131 1.22 -10.83 7.05
C ILE A 131 2.55 -10.16 7.39
N GLY A 132 3.55 -10.97 7.73
CA GLY A 132 4.89 -10.47 8.00
C GLY A 132 5.96 -11.47 7.64
N TRP A 133 7.21 -11.04 7.76
CA TRP A 133 8.34 -11.95 7.65
C TRP A 133 8.35 -12.96 8.80
N GLU A 134 8.74 -14.20 8.52
CA GLU A 134 8.72 -15.31 9.48
C GLU A 134 9.51 -15.00 10.76
N GLY A 135 10.59 -14.21 10.66
CA GLY A 135 11.37 -13.78 11.82
C GLY A 135 10.60 -12.90 12.82
N PHE A 136 9.42 -12.41 12.48
CA PHE A 136 8.53 -11.68 13.40
C PHE A 136 7.51 -12.58 14.12
N SER A 137 7.50 -13.88 13.86
CA SER A 137 6.53 -14.83 14.43
C SER A 137 6.50 -14.87 15.97
N GLY A 138 7.62 -14.56 16.65
CA GLY A 138 7.67 -14.48 18.12
C GLY A 138 7.14 -13.17 18.72
N ILE A 139 6.72 -12.20 17.89
CA ILE A 139 6.28 -10.87 18.33
C ILE A 139 4.74 -10.77 18.37
N VAL A 140 4.05 -11.67 17.66
CA VAL A 140 2.60 -11.60 17.41
C VAL A 140 1.96 -12.90 17.87
N ASP A 141 0.98 -12.81 18.77
CA ASP A 141 0.12 -13.95 19.10
C ASP A 141 -0.73 -14.31 17.86
N PRO A 142 -1.00 -15.60 17.57
CA PRO A 142 -1.85 -15.98 16.44
C PRO A 142 -3.21 -15.29 16.52
N ILE A 143 -3.63 -14.64 15.42
CA ILE A 143 -4.95 -14.04 15.23
C ILE A 143 -5.77 -14.84 14.22
#